data_AF-A0A399NNH2-F1
#
_entry.id   AF-A0A399NNH2-F1
#
_cell.length_a   1.000
_cell.length_b   1.000
_cell.length_c   1.000
_cell.angle_alpha   90.00
_cell.angle_beta   90.00
_cell.angle_gamma   90.00
#
_symmetry.space_group_name_H-M   'P 1'
#
loop_
_entity.id
_entity.type
_entity.pdbx_description
1 polymer ?
#
loop_
_entity_poly.entity_id
_entity_poly.type
_entity_poly.pdbx_seq_one_letter_code
_entity_poly.pdbx_strand_id
1 'polypeptide(L)' 'GLTRVLAVTNPENAPSQAVCRRIGMRPLGRTRGYYDKECALFRVDLP' A
#
# COMPACT_ATOMS: atom_id res chain seq x y z
N GLY A 1 14.58 -4.27 -13.02
CA GLY A 1 13.59 -3.38 -12.38
C GLY A 1 13.42 -3.76 -10.92
N LEU A 2 12.49 -3.12 -10.19
CA LEU A 2 12.13 -3.53 -8.82
C LEU A 2 11.31 -4.82 -8.86
N THR A 3 11.63 -5.80 -8.00
CA THR A 3 10.85 -7.05 -7.86
C THR A 3 9.67 -6.92 -6.90
N ARG A 4 9.64 -5.84 -6.11
CA ARG A 4 8.60 -5.56 -5.14
C ARG A 4 8.34 -4.06 -5.05
N VAL A 5 7.07 -3.69 -5.00
CA VAL A 5 6.62 -2.32 -4.76
C VAL A 5 5.64 -2.32 -3.59
N LEU A 6 5.84 -1.36 -2.68
CA LEU A 6 4.96 -1.11 -1.55
C LEU A 6 4.30 0.25 -1.71
N ALA A 7 3.01 0.32 -1.38
CA ALA A 7 2.28 1.58 -1.30
C ALA A 7 1.80 1.78 0.14
N VAL A 8 2.04 2.97 0.68
CA VAL A 8 1.54 3.43 1.97
C VAL A 8 0.56 4.56 1.73
N THR A 9 -0.64 4.44 2.29
CA THR A 9 -1.68 5.47 2.20
C THR A 9 -2.15 5.87 3.59
N ASN A 10 -2.65 7.09 3.75
CA ASN A 10 -3.43 7.45 4.95
C ASN A 10 -4.62 6.47 5.07
N PRO A 11 -4.92 5.93 6.28
CA PRO A 11 -6.07 5.03 6.50
C PRO A 11 -7.42 5.60 6.05
N GLU A 12 -7.58 6.93 6.08
CA GLU A 12 -8.81 7.63 5.66
C GLU A 12 -8.88 7.90 4.15
N ASN A 13 -7.78 7.70 3.42
CA ASN A 13 -7.75 7.94 1.98
C ASN A 13 -8.26 6.71 1.20
N ALA A 14 -9.58 6.49 1.26
CA ALA A 14 -10.25 5.41 0.53
C ALA A 14 -10.02 5.47 -1.01
N PRO A 15 -10.00 6.64 -1.68
CA PRO A 15 -9.72 6.71 -3.11
C PRO A 15 -8.35 6.10 -3.52
N SER A 16 -7.26 6.45 -2.82
CA SER A 16 -5.94 5.85 -3.11
C SER A 16 -5.92 4.34 -2.86
N GLN A 17 -6.58 3.88 -1.81
CA GLN A 17 -6.69 2.45 -1.53
C GLN A 17 -7.49 1.70 -2.61
N ALA A 18 -8.50 2.35 -3.22
CA ALA A 18 -9.24 1.79 -4.35
C ALA A 18 -8.33 1.65 -5.58
N VAL A 19 -7.45 2.63 -5.84
CA VAL A 19 -6.45 2.54 -6.91
C VAL A 19 -5.48 1.38 -6.66
N CYS A 20 -4.94 1.24 -5.45
CA CYS A 20 -4.05 0.12 -5.09
C CYS A 20 -4.69 -1.24 -5.40
N ARG A 21 -5.97 -1.42 -5.03
CA ARG A 21 -6.71 -2.65 -5.35
C ARG A 21 -6.92 -2.82 -6.86
N ARG A 22 -7.28 -1.75 -7.58
CA ARG A 22 -7.52 -1.78 -9.03
C ARG A 22 -6.29 -2.21 -9.83
N ILE A 23 -5.10 -1.81 -9.39
CA ILE A 23 -3.84 -2.16 -10.06
C ILE A 23 -3.23 -3.49 -9.55
N GLY A 24 -3.99 -4.28 -8.80
CA GLY A 24 -3.58 -5.62 -8.36
C GLY A 24 -2.68 -5.67 -7.13
N MET A 25 -2.57 -4.58 -6.36
CA MET A 25 -1.85 -4.63 -5.09
C MET A 25 -2.72 -5.31 -4.01
N ARG A 26 -2.10 -6.17 -3.20
CA ARG A 26 -2.75 -6.80 -2.06
C ARG A 26 -2.62 -5.94 -0.79
N PRO A 27 -3.69 -5.79 0.01
CA PRO A 27 -3.60 -5.13 1.31
C PRO A 27 -2.82 -6.01 2.31
N LEU A 28 -1.99 -5.37 3.13
CA LEU A 28 -1.19 -6.01 4.18
C LEU A 28 -1.58 -5.55 5.60
N GLY A 29 -2.60 -4.70 5.73
CA GLY A 29 -3.03 -4.14 7.02
C GLY A 29 -2.43 -2.76 7.29
N ARG A 30 -2.32 -2.38 8.57
CA ARG A 30 -1.76 -1.09 8.99
C ARG A 30 -0.29 -1.22 9.39
N THR A 31 0.48 -0.15 9.21
CA THR A 31 1.89 -0.07 9.57
C THR A 31 2.28 1.32 10.06
N ARG A 32 3.30 1.39 10.92
CA ARG A 32 4.03 2.61 11.31
C ARG A 32 5.49 2.59 10.84
N GLY A 33 5.86 1.63 9.99
CA GLY A 33 7.26 1.39 9.62
C GLY A 33 7.86 2.32 8.57
N TYR A 34 7.06 3.23 7.97
CA TYR A 34 7.50 4.10 6.87
C TYR A 34 7.41 5.58 7.19
N TYR A 35 6.42 5.97 8.00
CA TYR A 35 6.20 7.32 8.47
C TYR A 35 5.91 7.28 9.96
N ASP A 36 6.11 8.40 10.66
CA ASP A 36 5.70 8.55 12.06
C ASP A 36 4.17 8.73 12.22
N LYS A 37 3.41 7.95 11.45
CA LYS A 37 1.95 7.90 11.39
C LYS A 37 1.50 6.51 10.99
N GLU A 38 0.33 6.12 11.48
CA GLU A 38 -0.31 4.88 11.05
C GLU A 38 -0.77 5.00 9.59
N CYS A 39 -0.40 4.03 8.76
CA CYS A 39 -0.68 3.98 7.33
C CYS A 39 -1.30 2.63 6.96
N ALA A 40 -2.18 2.60 5.96
CA ALA A 40 -2.56 1.37 5.29
C ALA A 40 -1.46 0.95 4.31
N LEU A 41 -1.09 -0.33 4.31
CA LEU A 41 0.01 -0.89 3.53
C LEU A 41 -0.52 -1.82 2.43
N PHE A 42 0.00 -1.66 1.22
CA PHE A 42 -0.28 -2.51 0.07
C PHE A 42 1.02 -2.98 -0.59
N ARG A 43 0.99 -4.12 -1.28
CA ARG A 43 2.13 -4.70 -1.97
C ARG A 43 1.77 -5.27 -3.33
N VAL A 44 2.68 -5.16 -4.29
CA VAL A 44 2.72 -5.99 -5.50
C VAL A 44 4.12 -6.57 -5.64
N ASP A 45 4.19 -7.84 -6.04
CA ASP A 45 5.42 -8.51 -6.43
C ASP A 45 5.39 -8.67 -7.94
N LEU A 46 6.46 -8.25 -8.61
CA LEU A 46 6.60 -8.37 -10.06
C LEU A 46 7.35 -9.67 -10.40
N PRO A 47 7.08 -10.28 -11.56
CA PRO A 47 7.76 -11.49 -12.02
C PRO A 47 9.30 -11.38 -12.00
#